data_AF-A0A2A6CQ95-F1
#
_entry.id   AF-A0A2A6CQ95-F1
#
_cell.length_a   1.000
_cell.length_b   1.000
_cell.length_c   1.000
_cell.angle_alpha   90.00
_cell.angle_beta   90.00
_cell.angle_gamma   90.00
#
_symmetry.space_group_name_H-M   'P 1'
#
loop_
_entity.id
_entity.type
_entity.pdbx_description
1 polymer ?
#
loop_
_entity_poly.entity_id
_entity_poly.type
_entity_poly.pdbx_seq_one_letter_code
_entity_poly.pdbx_strand_id
1 'polypeptide(L)'
;MPTSPLVYTINCASLMLSVAQFCVASSIFDFIVVNRLYYAANDEAPLIDPKYAIIYFIFPLLSSAISLWTLTVPNMPRSIQAFISRHPFSVAVAHGTLLGAASIAFAFCSLTSAQLSLSVGYHAYKGVPLQFEGSSVWYLNRLRSSTVLFGLQSILTLSQIGLLYMGLKCRYTMIEPHSIEKEHTMKSQFRKNP
;
A
#
# COMPACT_ATOMS: atom_id res chain seq x y z
N MET A 1 -1.73 -14.06 18.41
CA MET A 1 -3.07 -13.57 18.03
C MET A 1 -3.30 -13.98 16.58
N PRO A 2 -4.33 -14.78 16.25
CA PRO A 2 -4.65 -15.06 14.86
C PRO A 2 -5.11 -13.76 14.19
N THR A 3 -4.38 -13.31 13.17
CA THR A 3 -4.85 -12.26 12.26
C THR A 3 -6.12 -12.74 11.58
N SER A 4 -7.12 -11.87 11.44
CA SER A 4 -8.32 -12.22 10.68
C SER A 4 -7.89 -12.70 9.29
N PRO A 5 -8.44 -13.82 8.78
CA PRO A 5 -8.07 -14.35 7.45
C PRO A 5 -8.24 -13.29 6.37
N LEU A 6 -9.20 -12.37 6.54
CA LEU A 6 -9.44 -11.24 5.65
C LEU A 6 -8.25 -10.26 5.65
N VAL A 7 -7.70 -9.92 6.82
CA VAL A 7 -6.52 -9.03 6.94
C VAL A 7 -5.30 -9.70 6.31
N TYR A 8 -5.13 -11.01 6.50
CA TYR A 8 -4.06 -11.77 5.88
C TYR A 8 -4.16 -11.71 4.34
N THR A 9 -5.33 -12.02 3.78
CA THR A 9 -5.58 -11.96 2.33
C THR A 9 -5.31 -10.58 1.75
N ILE A 10 -5.75 -9.51 2.41
CA ILE A 10 -5.50 -8.14 1.92
C ILE A 10 -3.99 -7.82 1.92
N ASN A 11 -3.24 -8.22 2.95
CA ASN A 11 -1.78 -8.03 2.97
C ASN A 11 -1.07 -8.82 1.88
N CYS A 12 -1.51 -10.07 1.60
CA CYS A 12 -0.97 -10.85 0.50
C CYS A 12 -1.26 -10.20 -0.86
N ALA A 13 -2.50 -9.76 -1.10
CA ALA A 13 -2.88 -9.06 -2.33
C ALA A 13 -2.09 -7.76 -2.52
N SER A 14 -1.93 -6.98 -1.44
CA SER A 14 -1.12 -5.76 -1.39
C SER A 14 0.35 -6.02 -1.75
N LEU A 15 0.92 -7.12 -1.25
CA LEU A 15 2.29 -7.53 -1.58
C LEU A 15 2.40 -7.92 -3.07
N MET A 16 1.47 -8.71 -3.59
CA MET A 16 1.46 -9.10 -5.01
C MET A 16 1.32 -7.89 -5.94
N LEU A 17 0.45 -6.93 -5.59
CA LEU A 17 0.30 -5.68 -6.34
C LEU A 17 1.56 -4.83 -6.29
N SER A 18 2.24 -4.76 -5.13
CA SER A 18 3.52 -4.05 -5.01
C SER A 18 4.58 -4.65 -5.94
N VAL A 19 4.67 -5.99 -6.04
CA VAL A 19 5.56 -6.68 -6.99
C VAL A 19 5.17 -6.38 -8.44
N ALA A 20 3.88 -6.44 -8.77
CA ALA A 20 3.39 -6.10 -10.12
C ALA A 20 3.75 -4.64 -10.50
N GLN A 21 3.61 -3.70 -9.56
CA GLN A 21 4.01 -2.30 -9.75
C GLN A 21 5.51 -2.19 -10.03
N PHE A 22 6.37 -2.92 -9.31
CA PHE A 22 7.80 -2.97 -9.62
C PHE A 22 8.08 -3.45 -11.04
N CYS A 23 7.45 -4.54 -11.46
CA CYS A 23 7.66 -5.08 -12.79
C CYS A 23 7.22 -4.07 -13.87
N VAL A 24 6.09 -3.41 -13.68
CA VAL A 24 5.60 -2.39 -14.62
C VAL A 24 6.48 -1.14 -14.62
N ALA A 25 6.87 -0.64 -13.45
CA ALA A 25 7.78 0.51 -13.34
C ALA A 25 9.13 0.20 -13.99
N SER A 26 9.72 -0.96 -13.69
CA SER A 26 10.98 -1.40 -14.31
C SER A 26 10.85 -1.49 -15.83
N SER A 27 9.75 -2.06 -16.32
CA SER A 27 9.48 -2.14 -17.75
C SER A 27 9.38 -0.76 -18.41
N ILE A 28 8.71 0.21 -17.78
CA ILE A 28 8.61 1.59 -18.28
C ILE A 28 10.00 2.23 -18.37
N PHE A 29 10.79 2.17 -17.30
CA PHE A 29 12.10 2.84 -17.27
C PHE A 29 13.15 2.17 -18.14
N ASP A 30 13.14 0.84 -18.21
CA ASP A 30 13.97 0.10 -19.17
C ASP A 30 13.64 0.51 -20.61
N PHE A 31 12.35 0.58 -20.95
CA PHE A 31 11.91 1.00 -22.28
C PHE A 31 12.35 2.43 -22.64
N ILE A 32 12.25 3.37 -21.70
CA ILE A 32 12.69 4.77 -21.91
C ILE A 32 14.19 4.83 -22.18
N VAL A 33 14.99 4.10 -21.39
CA VAL A 33 16.46 4.07 -21.53
C VAL A 33 16.86 3.41 -22.84
N VAL A 34 16.29 2.24 -23.16
CA VAL A 34 16.62 1.46 -24.37
C VAL A 34 16.24 2.19 -25.64
N ASN A 35 15.04 2.79 -25.70
CA ASN A 35 14.53 3.43 -26.91
C ASN A 35 14.88 4.93 -27.00
N ARG A 36 15.61 5.47 -26.01
CA ARG A 36 15.97 6.89 -25.91
C ARG A 36 14.77 7.81 -26.13
N LEU A 37 13.57 7.40 -25.67
CA LEU A 37 12.32 8.15 -25.77
C LEU A 37 12.25 9.26 -24.70
N TYR A 38 13.38 9.94 -24.48
CA TYR A 38 13.44 11.07 -23.58
C TYR A 38 12.60 12.23 -24.11
N TYR A 39 12.34 12.29 -25.41
CA TYR A 39 11.82 13.45 -26.10
C TYR A 39 10.70 13.12 -27.07
N ALA A 40 9.69 13.99 -27.14
CA ALA A 40 8.70 13.96 -28.22
C ALA A 40 9.40 14.20 -29.57
N ALA A 41 9.11 13.38 -30.58
CA ALA A 41 9.80 13.36 -31.87
C ALA A 41 9.86 14.70 -32.62
N ASN A 42 8.95 15.64 -32.32
CA ASN A 42 8.88 16.94 -32.99
C ASN A 42 9.27 18.15 -32.12
N ASP A 43 9.14 18.06 -30.79
CA ASP A 43 9.24 19.24 -29.90
C ASP A 43 10.38 19.15 -28.86
N GLU A 44 11.17 18.07 -28.87
CA GLU A 44 12.21 17.81 -27.85
C GLU A 44 11.73 17.96 -26.39
N ALA A 45 10.41 17.87 -26.17
CA ALA A 45 9.82 18.01 -24.85
C ALA A 45 9.95 16.68 -24.09
N PRO A 46 10.37 16.69 -22.81
CA PRO A 46 10.53 15.47 -22.06
C PRO A 46 9.19 14.75 -21.87
N LEU A 47 9.05 13.53 -22.41
CA LEU A 47 7.80 12.75 -22.30
C LEU A 47 7.51 12.33 -20.84
N ILE A 48 8.57 12.18 -20.04
CA ILE A 48 8.53 11.97 -18.60
C ILE A 48 9.70 12.71 -17.95
N ASP A 49 9.41 13.46 -16.89
CA ASP A 49 10.47 13.93 -16.00
C ASP A 49 11.06 12.72 -15.23
N PRO A 50 12.36 12.42 -15.34
CA PRO A 50 13.01 11.29 -14.65
C PRO A 50 12.79 11.30 -13.14
N LYS A 51 12.40 12.43 -12.52
CA LYS A 51 11.97 12.49 -11.13
C LYS A 51 10.82 11.53 -10.80
N TYR A 52 9.92 11.24 -11.75
CA TYR A 52 8.84 10.28 -11.55
C TYR A 52 9.36 8.85 -11.38
N ALA A 53 10.57 8.52 -11.84
CA ALA A 53 11.18 7.21 -11.63
C ALA A 53 11.39 6.91 -10.16
N ILE A 54 11.96 7.86 -9.43
CA ILE A 54 12.21 7.74 -8.00
C ILE A 54 10.89 7.45 -7.27
N ILE A 55 9.84 8.18 -7.61
CA ILE A 55 8.51 8.04 -7.02
C ILE A 55 7.91 6.66 -7.30
N TYR A 56 7.99 6.19 -8.56
CA TYR A 56 7.39 4.93 -8.99
C TYR A 56 8.10 3.70 -8.42
N PHE A 57 9.37 3.83 -7.97
CA PHE A 57 10.09 2.76 -7.28
C PHE A 57 9.95 2.82 -5.76
N ILE A 58 10.00 4.01 -5.15
CA ILE A 58 9.98 4.14 -3.68
C ILE A 58 8.63 3.70 -3.10
N PHE A 59 7.51 4.07 -3.70
CA PHE A 59 6.22 3.78 -3.09
C PHE A 59 5.83 2.29 -3.11
N PRO A 60 6.04 1.52 -4.19
CA PRO A 60 5.90 0.07 -4.14
C PRO A 60 6.84 -0.59 -3.11
N LEU A 61 8.07 -0.05 -2.92
CA LEU A 61 9.03 -0.59 -1.92
C LEU A 61 8.43 -0.42 -0.53
N LEU A 62 7.97 0.79 -0.23
CA LEU A 62 7.37 1.12 1.05
C LEU A 62 6.15 0.24 1.33
N SER A 63 5.27 0.04 0.35
CA SER A 63 4.09 -0.83 0.52
C SER A 63 4.44 -2.30 0.70
N SER A 64 5.43 -2.80 -0.04
CA SER A 64 5.92 -4.17 0.14
C SER A 64 6.50 -4.36 1.55
N ALA A 65 7.25 -3.36 2.06
CA ALA A 65 7.82 -3.39 3.39
C ALA A 65 6.74 -3.37 4.48
N ILE A 66 5.71 -2.53 4.34
CA ILE A 66 4.58 -2.48 5.28
C ILE A 66 3.83 -3.81 5.28
N SER A 67 3.50 -4.33 4.10
CA SER A 67 2.76 -5.59 3.96
C SER A 67 3.56 -6.76 4.54
N LEU A 68 4.87 -6.81 4.28
CA LEU A 68 5.77 -7.83 4.82
C LEU A 68 5.92 -7.70 6.34
N TRP A 69 6.01 -6.48 6.86
CA TRP A 69 6.02 -6.22 8.30
C TRP A 69 4.77 -6.79 8.95
N THR A 70 3.57 -6.49 8.43
CA THR A 70 2.31 -7.00 8.97
C THR A 70 2.23 -8.54 8.94
N LEU A 71 2.73 -9.17 7.87
CA LEU A 71 2.72 -10.63 7.72
C LEU A 71 3.73 -11.34 8.62
N THR A 72 4.86 -10.70 8.95
CA THR A 72 5.96 -11.30 9.72
C THR A 72 5.83 -11.10 11.22
N VAL A 73 5.03 -10.15 11.70
CA VAL A 73 4.79 -9.89 13.13
C VAL A 73 4.56 -11.17 13.97
N PRO A 74 3.74 -12.15 13.55
CA PRO A 74 3.54 -13.38 14.34
C PRO A 74 4.81 -14.22 14.54
N ASN A 75 5.76 -14.13 13.59
CA ASN A 75 7.00 -14.90 13.57
C ASN A 75 8.21 -14.08 14.05
N MET A 76 8.02 -12.83 14.48
CA MET A 76 9.11 -11.98 14.96
C MET A 76 9.68 -12.45 16.31
N PRO A 77 10.95 -12.10 16.63
CA PRO A 77 11.55 -12.37 17.94
C PRO A 77 10.67 -11.90 19.11
N ARG A 78 10.74 -12.63 20.23
CA ARG A 78 9.94 -12.35 21.44
C ARG A 78 10.14 -10.93 21.98
N SER A 79 11.32 -10.34 21.80
CA SER A 79 11.61 -8.94 22.19
C SER A 79 10.71 -7.94 21.46
N ILE A 80 10.51 -8.12 20.15
CA ILE A 80 9.66 -7.24 19.34
C ILE A 80 8.18 -7.48 19.68
N GLN A 81 7.77 -8.74 19.85
CA GLN A 81 6.41 -9.05 20.28
C GLN A 81 6.09 -8.43 21.66
N ALA A 82 7.04 -8.49 22.60
CA ALA A 82 6.92 -7.85 23.90
C ALA A 82 6.78 -6.33 23.77
N PHE A 83 7.58 -5.68 22.91
CA PHE A 83 7.45 -4.25 22.64
C PHE A 83 6.07 -3.88 22.07
N ILE A 84 5.58 -4.59 21.05
CA ILE A 84 4.26 -4.37 20.45
C ILE A 84 3.15 -4.54 21.49
N SER A 85 3.27 -5.55 22.36
CA SER A 85 2.29 -5.80 23.43
C SER A 85 2.29 -4.72 24.52
N ARG A 86 3.43 -4.06 24.76
CA ARG A 86 3.55 -2.97 25.74
C ARG A 86 3.06 -1.63 25.21
N HIS A 87 3.18 -1.39 23.90
CA HIS A 87 2.79 -0.13 23.27
C HIS A 87 1.82 -0.33 22.08
N PRO A 88 0.67 -1.01 22.28
CA PRO A 88 -0.23 -1.38 21.19
C PRO A 88 -0.81 -0.14 20.50
N PHE A 89 -1.14 0.90 21.26
CA PHE A 89 -1.68 2.15 20.72
C PHE A 89 -0.66 2.91 19.87
N SER A 90 0.58 3.07 20.36
CA SER A 90 1.63 3.78 19.61
C SER A 90 1.98 3.07 18.31
N VAL A 91 2.09 1.74 18.33
CA VAL A 91 2.34 0.93 17.12
C VAL A 91 1.15 1.01 16.16
N ALA A 92 -0.08 0.96 16.68
CA ALA A 92 -1.30 1.12 15.89
C ALA A 92 -1.35 2.48 15.19
N VAL A 93 -1.10 3.57 15.90
CA VAL A 93 -1.08 4.93 15.35
C VAL A 93 0.01 5.06 14.29
N ALA A 94 1.25 4.62 14.58
CA ALA A 94 2.35 4.71 13.62
C ALA A 94 2.11 3.91 12.34
N HIS A 95 1.56 2.69 12.45
CA HIS A 95 1.23 1.87 11.29
C HIS A 95 0.04 2.45 10.51
N GLY A 96 -0.97 2.97 11.20
CA GLY A 96 -2.13 3.64 10.58
C GLY A 96 -1.75 4.93 9.84
N THR A 97 -0.89 5.78 10.41
CA THR A 97 -0.41 6.99 9.75
C THR A 97 0.45 6.66 8.53
N LEU A 98 1.30 5.64 8.63
CA LEU A 98 2.12 5.19 7.51
C LEU A 98 1.27 4.64 6.35
N LEU A 99 0.25 3.83 6.66
CA LEU A 99 -0.72 3.35 5.66
C LEU A 99 -1.51 4.51 5.04
N GLY A 100 -1.90 5.51 5.84
CA GLY A 100 -2.62 6.68 5.34
C GLY A 100 -1.79 7.51 4.37
N ALA A 101 -0.54 7.80 4.74
CA ALA A 101 0.40 8.49 3.87
C ALA A 101 0.67 7.70 2.58
N ALA A 102 0.83 6.38 2.67
CA ALA A 102 1.01 5.51 1.52
C ALA A 102 -0.22 5.52 0.59
N SER A 103 -1.44 5.47 1.14
CA SER A 103 -2.67 5.50 0.34
C SER A 103 -2.80 6.79 -0.47
N ILE A 104 -2.48 7.95 0.12
CA ILE A 104 -2.46 9.26 -0.57
C ILE A 104 -1.40 9.26 -1.67
N ALA A 105 -0.19 8.77 -1.37
CA ALA A 105 0.90 8.67 -2.35
C ALA A 105 0.51 7.79 -3.55
N PHE A 106 -0.17 6.67 -3.32
CA PHE A 106 -0.67 5.80 -4.39
C PHE A 106 -1.77 6.45 -5.21
N ALA A 107 -2.70 7.16 -4.58
CA ALA A 107 -3.72 7.94 -5.29
C ALA A 107 -3.07 9.00 -6.19
N PHE A 108 -2.07 9.72 -5.68
CA PHE A 108 -1.29 10.68 -6.45
C PHE A 108 -0.61 10.02 -7.66
N CYS A 109 0.08 8.89 -7.47
CA CYS A 109 0.74 8.18 -8.57
C CYS A 109 -0.25 7.68 -9.63
N SER A 110 -1.41 7.19 -9.21
CA SER A 110 -2.49 6.77 -10.12
C SER A 110 -3.02 7.93 -10.97
N LEU A 111 -3.22 9.10 -10.35
CA LEU A 111 -3.63 10.30 -11.08
C LEU A 111 -2.55 10.80 -12.03
N THR A 112 -1.29 10.83 -11.60
CA THR A 112 -0.17 11.22 -12.45
C THR A 112 -0.01 10.27 -13.64
N SER A 113 -0.07 8.95 -13.44
CA SER A 113 0.00 7.99 -14.55
C SER A 113 -1.19 8.13 -15.50
N ALA A 114 -2.38 8.44 -14.99
CA ALA A 114 -3.54 8.72 -15.82
C ALA A 114 -3.34 9.97 -16.69
N GLN A 115 -2.86 11.07 -16.10
CA GLN A 115 -2.57 12.32 -16.82
C GLN A 115 -1.50 12.12 -17.90
N LEU A 116 -0.40 11.44 -17.56
CA LEU A 116 0.65 11.09 -18.52
C LEU A 116 0.09 10.21 -19.65
N SER A 117 -0.81 9.27 -19.34
CA SER A 117 -1.40 8.41 -20.36
C SER A 117 -2.26 9.19 -21.36
N LEU A 118 -2.93 10.25 -20.92
CA LEU A 118 -3.72 11.11 -21.81
C LEU A 118 -2.80 11.93 -22.72
N SER A 119 -1.70 12.46 -22.18
CA SER A 119 -0.70 13.20 -22.96
C SER A 119 -0.04 12.33 -24.04
N VAL A 120 0.39 11.12 -23.66
CA VAL A 120 1.00 10.15 -24.59
C VAL A 120 -0.03 9.60 -25.59
N GLY A 121 -1.31 9.54 -25.20
CA GLY A 121 -2.38 9.02 -26.04
C GLY A 121 -2.49 9.70 -27.40
N TYR A 122 -2.21 11.01 -27.50
CA TYR A 122 -2.18 11.71 -28.78
C TYR A 122 -1.12 11.13 -29.74
N HIS A 123 0.10 10.90 -29.23
CA HIS A 123 1.21 10.33 -29.99
C HIS A 123 1.01 8.85 -30.32
N ALA A 124 0.24 8.13 -29.49
CA ALA A 124 -0.08 6.72 -29.74
C ALA A 124 -1.03 6.50 -30.92
N TYR A 125 -1.87 7.48 -31.31
CA TYR A 125 -2.83 7.33 -32.41
C TYR A 125 -2.51 8.17 -33.64
N LYS A 126 -1.66 9.19 -33.50
CA LYS A 126 -1.30 10.12 -34.58
C LYS A 126 0.22 10.28 -34.75
N GLY A 127 1.01 9.39 -34.13
CA GLY A 127 2.45 9.44 -34.17
C GLY A 127 3.00 9.21 -35.57
N VAL A 128 3.88 10.09 -36.01
CA VAL A 128 4.69 9.91 -37.23
C VAL A 128 6.14 10.10 -36.80
N PRO A 129 7.08 9.20 -37.14
CA PRO A 129 6.94 7.98 -37.97
C PRO A 129 6.28 6.79 -37.26
N LEU A 130 5.90 5.74 -38.01
CA LEU A 130 5.20 4.55 -37.50
C LEU A 130 5.92 3.84 -36.33
N GLN A 131 7.26 3.89 -36.30
CA GLN A 131 8.05 3.36 -35.19
C GLN A 131 7.83 4.12 -33.87
N PHE A 132 7.60 5.44 -33.95
CA PHE A 132 7.28 6.29 -32.80
C PHE A 132 5.84 6.05 -32.32
N GLU A 133 4.90 5.81 -33.25
CA GLU A 133 3.53 5.41 -32.93
C GLU A 133 3.51 4.11 -32.12
N GLY A 134 4.16 3.05 -32.64
CA GLY A 134 4.21 1.75 -31.95
C GLY A 134 4.84 1.84 -30.56
N SER A 135 5.90 2.63 -30.43
CA SER A 135 6.55 2.89 -29.15
C SER A 135 5.63 3.65 -28.17
N SER A 136 4.87 4.61 -28.68
CA SER A 136 3.91 5.40 -27.91
C SER A 136 2.72 4.55 -27.44
N VAL A 137 2.21 3.64 -28.27
CA VAL A 137 1.16 2.67 -27.90
C VAL A 137 1.64 1.74 -26.79
N TRP A 138 2.86 1.20 -26.92
CA TRP A 138 3.45 0.33 -25.91
C TRP A 138 3.54 1.05 -24.56
N TYR A 139 4.03 2.29 -24.58
CA TYR A 139 4.20 3.11 -23.39
C TYR A 139 2.84 3.52 -22.77
N LEU A 140 1.86 3.87 -23.59
CA LEU A 140 0.49 4.17 -23.18
C LEU A 140 -0.14 3.02 -22.39
N ASN A 141 0.00 1.78 -22.87
CA ASN A 141 -0.57 0.60 -22.22
C ASN A 141 0.05 0.36 -20.83
N ARG A 142 1.36 0.60 -20.69
CA ARG A 142 2.05 0.46 -19.40
C ARG A 142 1.63 1.56 -18.41
N LEU A 143 1.50 2.80 -18.86
CA LEU A 143 0.98 3.89 -18.03
C LEU A 143 -0.43 3.61 -17.51
N ARG A 144 -1.33 3.13 -18.37
CA ARG A 144 -2.68 2.72 -17.97
C ARG A 144 -2.67 1.57 -16.98
N SER A 145 -1.78 0.60 -17.17
CA SER A 145 -1.57 -0.49 -16.22
C SER A 145 -1.10 0.04 -14.86
N SER A 146 -0.13 0.97 -14.84
CA SER A 146 0.31 1.64 -13.60
C SER A 146 -0.84 2.38 -12.90
N THR A 147 -1.71 3.09 -13.65
CA THR A 147 -2.89 3.77 -13.09
C THR A 147 -3.77 2.81 -12.31
N VAL A 148 -4.11 1.67 -12.92
CA VAL A 148 -4.96 0.66 -12.29
C VAL A 148 -4.26 0.04 -11.08
N LEU A 149 -2.98 -0.33 -11.20
CA LEU A 149 -2.22 -0.95 -10.12
C LEU A 149 -2.08 -0.02 -8.91
N PHE A 150 -1.76 1.26 -9.12
CA PHE A 150 -1.67 2.24 -8.03
C PHE A 150 -3.04 2.56 -7.43
N GLY A 151 -4.09 2.63 -8.25
CA GLY A 151 -5.47 2.81 -7.78
C GLY A 151 -5.93 1.67 -6.88
N LEU A 152 -5.72 0.41 -7.31
CA LEU A 152 -6.03 -0.77 -6.51
C LEU A 152 -5.23 -0.81 -5.20
N GLN A 153 -3.95 -0.44 -5.24
CA GLN A 153 -3.11 -0.38 -4.05
C GLN A 153 -3.60 0.67 -3.04
N SER A 154 -4.04 1.83 -3.52
CA SER A 154 -4.65 2.86 -2.68
C SER A 154 -5.94 2.36 -1.99
N ILE A 155 -6.80 1.65 -2.72
CA ILE A 155 -8.03 1.05 -2.19
C ILE A 155 -7.71 -0.02 -1.14
N LEU A 156 -6.75 -0.91 -1.40
CA LEU A 156 -6.39 -1.96 -0.45
C LEU A 156 -5.79 -1.38 0.83
N THR A 157 -4.87 -0.40 0.72
CA THR A 157 -4.28 0.27 1.90
C THR A 157 -5.34 1.01 2.71
N LEU A 158 -6.30 1.68 2.08
CA LEU A 158 -7.42 2.30 2.78
C LEU A 158 -8.33 1.26 3.46
N SER A 159 -8.57 0.13 2.79
CA SER A 159 -9.33 -0.99 3.34
C SER A 159 -8.64 -1.58 4.57
N GLN A 160 -7.31 -1.71 4.56
CA GLN A 160 -6.52 -2.11 5.72
C GLN A 160 -6.73 -1.15 6.88
N ILE A 161 -6.72 0.17 6.64
CA ILE A 161 -6.96 1.17 7.68
C ILE A 161 -8.38 1.00 8.26
N GLY A 162 -9.40 0.88 7.41
CA GLY A 162 -10.78 0.70 7.85
C GLY A 162 -10.98 -0.56 8.70
N LEU A 163 -10.44 -1.69 8.24
CA LEU A 163 -10.60 -2.99 8.91
C LEU A 163 -9.77 -3.10 10.20
N LEU A 164 -8.52 -2.60 10.17
CA LEU A 164 -7.61 -2.69 11.32
C LEU A 164 -7.94 -1.65 12.39
N TYR A 165 -8.38 -0.44 12.02
CA TYR A 165 -8.48 0.67 12.96
C TYR A 165 -9.89 1.17 13.24
N MET A 166 -10.81 1.15 12.26
CA MET A 166 -12.23 1.42 12.57
C MET A 166 -12.94 0.19 13.15
N GLY A 167 -12.48 -1.03 12.81
CA GLY A 167 -12.90 -2.28 13.45
C GLY A 167 -12.51 -2.42 14.93
N LEU A 168 -11.52 -1.66 15.44
CA LEU A 168 -11.14 -1.66 16.86
C LEU A 168 -12.26 -1.19 17.79
N LYS A 169 -13.22 -0.37 17.31
CA LYS A 169 -14.39 0.03 18.11
C LYS A 169 -15.31 -1.16 18.47
N CYS A 170 -15.29 -2.27 17.73
CA CYS A 170 -16.08 -3.45 18.09
C CYS A 170 -15.43 -4.32 19.18
N ARG A 171 -14.11 -4.23 19.43
CA ARG A 171 -13.43 -5.07 20.42
C ARG A 171 -13.19 -4.42 21.78
N TYR A 172 -13.12 -3.09 21.86
CA TYR A 172 -12.93 -2.39 23.14
C TYR A 172 -14.23 -2.07 23.89
N THR A 173 -15.39 -2.24 23.26
CA THR A 173 -16.70 -1.99 23.89
C THR A 173 -17.29 -3.22 24.60
N MET A 174 -16.57 -4.36 24.64
CA MET A 174 -17.12 -5.64 25.18
C MET A 174 -16.27 -6.28 26.28
N ILE A 175 -15.28 -5.58 26.84
CA ILE A 175 -14.57 -6.03 28.04
C ILE A 175 -14.50 -4.86 29.01
N GLU A 176 -15.67 -4.48 29.54
CA GLU A 176 -15.74 -3.75 30.79
C GLU A 176 -15.49 -4.77 31.92
N PRO A 177 -14.42 -4.64 32.71
CA PRO A 177 -14.03 -5.61 33.72
C PRO A 177 -14.86 -5.44 35.00
N HIS A 178 -16.19 -5.47 34.93
CA HIS A 178 -17.04 -5.47 36.13
C HIS A 178 -17.34 -6.87 36.67
N SER A 179 -16.79 -7.93 36.07
CA SER A 179 -16.96 -9.31 36.53
C SER A 179 -15.87 -9.81 37.48
N ILE A 180 -14.70 -9.16 37.56
CA ILE A 180 -13.61 -9.60 38.45
C ILE A 180 -13.83 -9.14 39.90
N GLU A 181 -14.58 -8.06 40.13
CA GLU A 181 -14.83 -7.54 41.47
C GLU A 181 -15.87 -8.36 42.26
N LYS A 182 -16.77 -9.09 41.58
CA LYS A 182 -17.74 -9.95 42.28
C LYS A 182 -17.12 -11.26 42.80
N GLU A 183 -16.11 -11.81 42.13
CA GLU A 183 -15.53 -13.10 42.55
C GLU A 183 -14.59 -12.97 43.76
N HIS A 184 -13.87 -11.84 43.87
CA HIS A 184 -13.04 -11.58 45.05
C HIS A 184 -13.85 -11.22 46.30
N THR A 185 -14.99 -10.55 46.13
CA THR A 185 -15.87 -10.19 47.26
C THR A 185 -16.64 -11.41 47.80
N MET A 186 -17.01 -12.36 46.95
CA MET A 186 -17.71 -13.58 47.37
C MET A 186 -16.80 -14.59 48.08
N LYS A 187 -15.53 -14.71 47.67
CA LYS A 187 -14.52 -15.55 48.36
C LYS A 187 -14.08 -14.96 49.70
N SER A 188 -14.17 -13.64 49.89
CA SER A 188 -13.88 -12.96 51.16
C SER A 188 -14.99 -13.16 52.20
N GLN A 189 -16.26 -13.22 51.79
CA GLN A 189 -17.37 -13.47 52.71
C GLN A 189 -17.44 -14.91 53.22
N PHE A 190 -17.04 -15.91 52.42
CA PHE A 190 -17.03 -17.31 52.86
C PHE A 190 -15.92 -17.66 53.87
N ARG A 191 -14.92 -16.78 54.05
CA ARG A 191 -13.81 -17.00 54.99
C ARG A 191 -14.02 -16.36 56.37
N LYS A 192 -15.13 -15.63 56.57
CA LYS A 192 -15.41 -14.85 57.79
C LYS A 192 -16.58 -15.35 58.63
N ASN A 193 -17.23 -16.45 58.26
CA ASN A 193 -18.24 -17.10 59.11
C ASN A 193 -17.67 -18.41 59.67
N PRO A 194 -17.15 -18.43 60.92
CA PRO A 194 -16.97 -19.67 61.67
C PRO A 194 -18.31 -20.31 62.05
#